data_AF-A0A818CIM6-F1
#
_entry.id   AF-A0A818CIM6-F1
#
_cell.length_a   1.000
_cell.length_b   1.000
_cell.length_c   1.000
_cell.angle_alpha   90.00
_cell.angle_beta   90.00
_cell.angle_gamma   90.00
#
_symmetry.space_group_name_H-M   'P 1'
#
loop_
_entity.id
_entity.type
_entity.pdbx_description
1 polymer ?
#
loop_
_entity_poly.entity_id
_entity_poly.type
_entity_poly.pdbx_seq_one_letter_code
_entity_poly.pdbx_strand_id
1 'polypeptide(L)'
;MLEVILRKFLRFIPILIIFILGFGLSFHMLLQNQNVYHHTFDAIIRTILMLTGEFNYEEHLYRQENENNQYYYQIIFLLYILFCILITILTMNLLIANAVGEIPPLIERANVKYSIMRIKLITDYEIFLSTFDFIIPYLKKRVKYLIDNNQNEIIYPNKIHRYKHKYYHIKKFFTDQRKKSLLKTNEQKFI
;
A
#
# COMPACT_ATOMS: atom_id res chain seq x y z
N MET A 1 0.93 -1.16 -1.61
CA MET A 1 0.45 -0.89 -0.24
C MET A 1 0.17 -2.21 0.49
N LEU A 2 -0.69 -3.07 -0.07
CA LEU A 2 -0.97 -4.39 0.51
C LEU A 2 0.28 -5.27 0.68
N GLU A 3 1.20 -5.31 -0.30
CA GLU A 3 2.46 -6.07 -0.18
C GLU A 3 3.35 -5.63 0.99
N VAL A 4 3.38 -4.33 1.30
CA VAL A 4 4.18 -3.77 2.39
C VAL A 4 3.59 -4.20 3.74
N ILE A 5 2.27 -4.13 3.84
CA ILE A 5 1.51 -4.52 5.03
C ILE A 5 1.62 -6.03 5.25
N LEU A 6 1.48 -6.83 4.19
CA LEU A 6 1.62 -8.30 4.23
C LEU A 6 3.02 -8.70 4.70
N ARG A 7 4.08 -8.11 4.13
CA ARG A 7 5.47 -8.41 4.52
C ARG A 7 5.73 -8.15 6.00
N LYS A 8 5.16 -7.08 6.55
CA LYS A 8 5.28 -6.78 7.97
C LYS A 8 4.46 -7.71 8.83
N PHE A 9 3.23 -8.04 8.42
CA PHE A 9 2.42 -9.06 9.07
C PHE A 9 3.13 -10.42 9.15
N LEU A 10 3.74 -10.86 8.04
CA LEU A 10 4.52 -12.11 7.98
C LEU A 10 5.67 -12.13 9.00
N ARG A 11 6.24 -10.98 9.37
CA ARG A 11 7.30 -10.89 10.38
C ARG A 11 6.82 -11.27 11.79
N PHE A 12 5.52 -11.15 12.07
CA PHE A 12 4.92 -11.48 13.36
C PHE A 12 4.34 -12.89 13.43
N ILE A 13 4.20 -13.59 12.29
CA ILE A 13 3.74 -14.99 12.25
C ILE A 13 4.55 -15.94 13.15
N PRO A 14 5.89 -15.84 13.28
CA PRO A 14 6.64 -16.74 14.15
C PRO A 14 6.20 -16.68 15.61
N ILE A 15 5.81 -15.50 16.10
CA ILE A 15 5.28 -15.32 17.46
C ILE A 15 3.95 -16.05 17.59
N LEU A 16 3.04 -15.88 16.61
CA LEU A 16 1.75 -16.59 16.58
C LEU A 16 1.92 -18.11 16.57
N ILE A 17 2.89 -18.64 15.80
CA ILE A 17 3.15 -20.09 15.73
C ILE A 17 3.57 -20.64 17.09
N ILE A 18 4.44 -19.96 17.84
CA ILE A 18 4.87 -20.41 19.17
C ILE A 18 3.69 -20.49 20.14
N PHE A 19 2.77 -19.52 20.08
CA PHE A 19 1.54 -19.55 20.88
C PHE A 19 0.60 -20.68 20.47
N ILE A 20 0.38 -20.87 19.17
CA ILE A 20 -0.48 -21.95 18.66
C ILE A 20 0.08 -23.32 19.07
N LEU A 21 1.39 -23.53 18.95
CA LEU A 21 2.02 -24.78 19.35
C LEU A 21 1.99 -24.98 20.87
N GLY A 22 2.29 -23.93 21.66
CA GLY A 22 2.29 -24.01 23.12
C GLY A 22 0.91 -24.36 23.69
N PHE A 23 -0.12 -23.65 23.24
CA PHE A 23 -1.50 -23.93 23.66
C PHE A 23 -2.05 -25.22 23.05
N GLY A 24 -1.76 -25.52 21.78
CA GLY A 24 -2.22 -26.75 21.14
C GLY A 24 -1.65 -28.01 21.78
N LEU A 25 -0.38 -28.00 22.17
CA LEU A 25 0.22 -29.10 22.92
C LEU A 25 -0.34 -29.19 24.35
N SER A 26 -0.58 -28.05 25.00
CA SER A 26 -1.20 -28.03 26.32
C SER A 26 -2.61 -28.63 26.29
N PHE A 27 -3.44 -28.25 25.31
CA PHE A 27 -4.76 -28.84 25.11
C PHE A 27 -4.71 -30.32 24.74
N HIS A 28 -3.76 -30.74 23.91
CA HIS A 28 -3.57 -32.16 23.60
C HIS A 28 -3.33 -32.98 24.87
N MET A 29 -2.43 -32.54 25.75
CA MET A 29 -2.17 -33.24 27.02
C MET A 29 -3.37 -33.21 27.97
N LEU A 30 -4.09 -32.08 28.05
CA LEU A 30 -5.21 -31.90 28.99
C LEU A 30 -6.55 -32.44 28.48
N LEU A 31 -6.70 -32.71 27.20
CA LEU A 31 -7.98 -33.16 26.62
C LEU A 31 -7.81 -34.43 25.78
N GLN A 32 -6.70 -35.17 25.92
CA GLN A 32 -6.41 -36.41 25.19
C GLN A 32 -7.54 -37.45 25.24
N ASN A 33 -8.35 -37.45 26.30
CA ASN A 33 -9.48 -38.37 26.45
C ASN A 33 -10.66 -38.04 25.50
N GLN A 34 -10.63 -36.87 24.86
CA GLN A 34 -11.62 -36.48 23.87
C GLN A 34 -11.12 -36.79 22.46
N ASN A 35 -11.99 -37.35 21.62
CA ASN A 35 -11.65 -37.75 20.26
C ASN A 35 -11.10 -36.59 19.39
N VAL A 36 -11.49 -35.35 19.72
CA VAL A 36 -11.07 -34.12 19.01
C VAL A 36 -9.62 -33.72 19.30
N TYR A 37 -9.04 -34.16 20.42
CA TYR A 37 -7.67 -33.85 20.82
C TYR A 37 -6.79 -35.09 20.88
N HIS A 38 -7.26 -36.22 20.35
CA HIS A 38 -6.52 -37.48 20.39
C HIS A 38 -5.22 -37.42 19.57
N HIS A 39 -5.23 -36.71 18.44
CA HIS A 39 -4.03 -36.46 17.66
C HIS A 39 -3.50 -35.03 17.89
N THR A 40 -2.18 -34.90 17.98
CA THR A 40 -1.52 -33.60 18.17
C THR A 40 -1.85 -32.61 17.04
N PHE A 41 -1.97 -33.10 15.81
CA PHE A 41 -2.35 -32.27 14.65
C PHE A 41 -3.78 -31.72 14.78
N ASP A 42 -4.72 -32.56 15.23
CA ASP A 42 -6.11 -32.16 15.42
C ASP A 42 -6.22 -31.13 16.54
N ALA A 43 -5.46 -31.28 17.63
CA ALA A 43 -5.39 -30.29 18.70
C ALA A 43 -4.85 -28.93 18.22
N ILE A 44 -3.85 -28.92 17.33
CA ILE A 44 -3.32 -27.68 16.73
C ILE A 44 -4.38 -27.02 15.85
N ILE A 45 -5.04 -27.78 14.98
CA ILE A 45 -6.13 -27.27 14.13
C ILE A 45 -7.25 -26.69 15.01
N ARG A 46 -7.60 -27.38 16.09
CA ARG A 46 -8.63 -26.92 17.02
C ARG A 46 -8.24 -25.63 17.73
N THR A 47 -6.97 -25.48 18.08
CA THR A 47 -6.43 -24.24 18.66
C THR A 47 -6.48 -23.07 17.67
N ILE A 48 -6.28 -23.32 16.37
CA ILE A 48 -6.43 -22.31 15.31
C ILE A 48 -7.91 -21.88 15.16
N LEU A 49 -8.85 -22.82 15.23
CA LEU A 49 -10.28 -22.50 15.21
C LEU A 49 -10.67 -21.64 16.43
N MET A 50 -10.17 -22.00 17.61
CA MET A 50 -10.36 -21.19 18.82
C MET A 50 -9.72 -19.80 18.72
N LEU A 51 -8.59 -19.66 18.04
CA LEU A 51 -7.95 -18.37 17.77
C LEU A 51 -8.83 -17.45 16.90
N THR A 52 -9.69 -18.05 16.07
CA THR A 52 -10.68 -17.33 15.24
C THR A 52 -11.92 -16.91 16.05
N GLY A 53 -12.04 -17.37 17.30
CA GLY A 53 -13.19 -17.10 18.18
C GLY A 53 -14.26 -18.19 18.16
N GLU A 54 -14.01 -19.34 17.51
CA GLU A 54 -14.92 -20.47 17.54
C GLU A 54 -14.70 -21.30 18.82
N PHE A 55 -15.61 -21.17 19.78
CA PHE A 55 -15.60 -21.92 21.04
C PHE A 55 -16.78 -22.89 21.11
N ASN A 56 -16.54 -24.18 20.86
CA ASN A 56 -17.56 -25.21 21.03
C ASN A 56 -17.47 -25.86 22.42
N TYR A 57 -17.48 -25.07 23.49
CA TYR A 57 -17.29 -25.58 24.85
C TYR A 57 -18.44 -26.49 25.34
N GLU A 58 -19.65 -26.29 24.80
CA GLU A 58 -20.88 -26.98 25.20
C GLU A 58 -20.76 -28.51 25.04
N GLU A 59 -20.31 -28.99 23.88
CA GLU A 59 -20.26 -30.43 23.58
C GLU A 59 -19.18 -31.19 24.35
N HIS A 60 -18.11 -30.47 24.74
CA HIS A 60 -16.95 -31.02 25.46
C HIS A 60 -17.20 -31.21 26.96
N LEU A 61 -18.14 -30.43 27.50
CA LEU A 61 -18.54 -30.40 28.90
C LEU A 61 -19.49 -31.54 29.26
N TYR A 62 -20.59 -31.65 28.50
CA TYR A 62 -21.69 -32.56 28.82
C TYR A 62 -21.35 -34.04 28.61
N ARG A 63 -20.35 -34.35 27.77
CA ARG A 63 -19.98 -35.75 27.48
C ARG A 63 -19.17 -36.40 28.60
N GLN A 64 -18.54 -35.61 29.47
CA GLN A 64 -17.61 -36.07 30.50
C GLN A 64 -18.11 -35.88 31.94
N GLU A 65 -19.25 -35.20 32.16
CA GLU A 65 -19.91 -35.12 33.48
C GLU A 65 -20.31 -36.49 34.07
N ASN A 66 -20.31 -37.56 33.27
CA ASN A 66 -20.54 -38.93 33.75
C ASN A 66 -19.34 -39.53 34.50
N GLU A 67 -18.17 -38.90 34.48
CA GLU A 67 -16.97 -39.35 35.17
C GLU A 67 -16.65 -38.38 36.32
N ASN A 68 -16.62 -38.87 37.56
CA ASN A 68 -16.51 -38.12 38.83
C ASN A 68 -15.20 -37.32 39.05
N ASN A 69 -14.74 -36.53 38.08
CA ASN A 69 -13.44 -35.85 38.11
C ASN A 69 -13.58 -34.32 38.06
N GLN A 70 -14.33 -33.77 39.01
CA GLN A 70 -14.71 -32.34 39.06
C GLN A 70 -13.51 -31.37 39.11
N TYR A 71 -12.39 -31.76 39.74
CA TYR A 71 -11.18 -30.93 39.81
C TYR A 71 -10.45 -30.80 38.46
N TYR A 72 -10.47 -31.85 37.65
CA TYR A 72 -9.87 -31.85 36.31
C TYR A 72 -10.57 -30.84 35.40
N TYR A 73 -11.90 -30.76 35.53
CA TYR A 73 -12.72 -29.85 34.75
C TYR A 73 -12.46 -28.37 35.08
N GLN A 74 -12.27 -28.03 36.36
CA GLN A 74 -11.94 -26.67 36.80
C GLN A 74 -10.63 -26.15 36.18
N ILE A 75 -9.63 -27.02 36.06
CA ILE A 75 -8.33 -26.67 35.48
C ILE A 75 -8.47 -26.39 33.98
N ILE A 76 -9.23 -27.23 33.25
CA ILE A 76 -9.51 -27.04 31.83
C ILE A 76 -10.23 -25.70 31.61
N PHE A 77 -11.27 -25.42 32.39
CA PHE A 77 -12.04 -24.18 32.27
C PHE A 77 -11.18 -22.93 32.51
N LEU A 78 -10.34 -22.96 33.55
CA LEU A 78 -9.40 -21.89 33.85
C LEU A 78 -8.42 -21.68 32.69
N LEU A 79 -7.89 -22.76 32.12
CA LEU A 79 -6.96 -22.71 30.99
C LEU A 79 -7.61 -22.14 29.72
N TYR A 80 -8.89 -22.46 29.46
CA TYR A 80 -9.66 -21.86 28.37
C TYR A 80 -9.86 -20.35 28.57
N ILE A 81 -10.23 -19.90 29.76
CA ILE A 81 -10.39 -18.47 30.06
C ILE A 81 -9.06 -17.74 29.88
N LEU A 82 -7.98 -18.31 30.42
CA LEU A 82 -6.64 -17.75 30.29
C LEU A 82 -6.23 -17.64 28.81
N PHE A 83 -6.50 -18.68 28.02
CA PHE A 83 -6.28 -18.67 26.58
C PHE A 83 -7.08 -17.57 25.88
N CYS A 84 -8.38 -17.42 26.19
CA CYS A 84 -9.24 -16.37 25.61
C CYS A 84 -8.70 -14.96 25.90
N ILE A 85 -8.29 -14.70 27.13
CA ILE A 85 -7.73 -13.40 27.52
C ILE A 85 -6.42 -13.17 26.76
N LEU A 86 -5.53 -14.17 26.75
CA LEU A 86 -4.23 -14.05 26.09
C LEU A 86 -4.38 -13.86 24.59
N ILE A 87 -5.24 -14.60 23.90
CA ILE A 87 -5.42 -14.47 22.46
C ILE A 87 -6.09 -13.14 22.10
N THR A 88 -7.01 -12.64 22.93
CA THR A 88 -7.62 -11.32 22.73
C THR A 88 -6.58 -10.21 22.85
N ILE A 89 -5.74 -10.27 23.89
CA ILE A 89 -4.64 -9.31 24.09
C ILE A 89 -3.63 -9.42 22.95
N LEU A 90 -3.25 -10.64 22.55
CA LEU A 90 -2.29 -10.86 21.46
C LEU A 90 -2.82 -10.34 20.14
N THR A 91 -4.03 -10.70 19.74
CA THR A 91 -4.59 -10.33 18.44
C THR A 91 -4.85 -8.83 18.35
N MET A 92 -5.46 -8.23 19.38
CA MET A 92 -5.67 -6.79 19.42
C MET A 92 -4.34 -6.05 19.41
N ASN A 93 -3.40 -6.39 20.29
CA ASN A 93 -2.16 -5.64 20.39
C ASN A 93 -1.24 -5.87 19.19
N LEU A 94 -1.14 -7.09 18.66
CA LEU A 94 -0.22 -7.40 17.56
C LEU A 94 -0.74 -6.87 16.22
N LEU A 95 -2.04 -6.97 15.93
CA LEU A 95 -2.61 -6.48 14.68
C LEU A 95 -2.75 -4.96 14.68
N ILE A 96 -3.24 -4.38 15.78
CA ILE A 96 -3.44 -2.93 15.90
C ILE A 96 -2.11 -2.23 16.03
N ALA A 97 -1.15 -2.71 16.84
CA ALA A 97 0.15 -2.03 16.94
C ALA A 97 0.95 -2.09 15.63
N ASN A 98 0.85 -3.20 14.88
CA ASN A 98 1.49 -3.29 13.57
C ASN A 98 0.84 -2.33 12.56
N ALA A 99 -0.50 -2.19 12.55
CA ALA A 99 -1.18 -1.28 11.63
C ALA A 99 -1.01 0.20 12.05
N VAL A 100 -1.18 0.53 13.33
CA VAL A 100 -1.20 1.90 13.84
C VAL A 100 0.17 2.56 13.79
N GLY A 101 1.26 1.82 14.03
CA GLY A 101 2.61 2.35 13.89
C GLY A 101 2.98 2.75 12.46
N GLU A 102 2.27 2.23 11.47
CA GLU A 102 2.54 2.49 10.06
C GLU A 102 1.77 3.68 9.48
N ILE A 103 0.64 4.04 10.08
CA ILE A 103 -0.25 5.08 9.55
C ILE A 103 0.44 6.46 9.50
N PRO A 104 1.10 6.95 10.57
CA PRO A 104 1.70 8.29 10.56
C PRO A 104 2.78 8.50 9.47
N PRO A 105 3.82 7.65 9.36
CA PRO A 105 4.84 7.84 8.33
C PRO A 105 4.31 7.58 6.91
N LEU A 106 3.27 6.75 6.76
CA LEU A 106 2.61 6.54 5.46
C LEU A 106 1.91 7.82 5.00
N ILE A 107 1.17 8.48 5.89
CA ILE A 107 0.45 9.74 5.60
C ILE A 107 1.44 10.84 5.23
N GLU A 108 2.53 10.98 5.98
CA GLU A 108 3.56 11.99 5.69
C GLU A 108 4.15 11.83 4.29
N ARG A 109 4.56 10.59 3.95
CA ARG A 109 5.08 10.26 2.61
C ARG A 109 4.04 10.51 1.51
N ALA A 110 2.78 10.18 1.78
CA ALA A 110 1.69 10.42 0.83
C ALA A 110 1.50 11.93 0.60
N ASN A 111 1.50 12.75 1.66
CA ASN A 111 1.35 14.20 1.58
C ASN A 111 2.48 14.86 0.77
N VAL A 112 3.73 14.44 0.98
CA VAL A 112 4.87 14.89 0.18
C VAL A 112 4.69 14.50 -1.28
N LYS A 113 4.32 13.24 -1.55
CA LYS A 113 4.08 12.74 -2.91
C LYS A 113 2.95 13.51 -3.61
N TYR A 114 1.86 13.81 -2.91
CA TYR A 114 0.77 14.61 -3.45
C TYR A 114 1.20 16.03 -3.77
N SER A 115 2.02 16.64 -2.91
CA SER A 115 2.55 17.99 -3.14
C SER A 115 3.42 18.04 -4.39
N ILE A 116 4.32 17.05 -4.56
CA ILE A 116 5.16 16.92 -5.77
C ILE A 116 4.28 16.73 -7.02
N MET A 117 3.26 15.88 -6.94
CA MET A 117 2.36 15.62 -8.06
C MET A 117 1.57 16.86 -8.48
N ARG A 118 1.11 17.67 -7.52
CA ARG A 118 0.45 18.96 -7.78
C ARG A 118 1.39 19.94 -8.45
N ILE A 119 2.61 20.11 -7.92
CA ILE A 119 3.61 20.99 -8.53
C ILE A 119 3.90 20.57 -9.96
N LYS A 120 4.09 19.26 -10.20
CA LYS A 120 4.33 18.74 -11.55
C LYS A 120 3.19 19.05 -12.51
N LEU A 121 1.94 18.84 -12.09
CA LEU A 121 0.77 19.18 -12.89
C LEU A 121 0.74 20.67 -13.21
N ILE A 122 0.94 21.55 -12.23
CA ILE A 122 0.95 23.00 -12.44
C ILE A 122 2.05 23.40 -13.42
N THR A 123 3.27 22.87 -13.23
CA THR A 123 4.39 23.13 -14.15
C THR A 123 4.10 22.65 -15.57
N ASP A 124 3.48 21.48 -15.74
CA ASP A 124 3.09 20.97 -17.06
C ASP A 124 2.05 21.90 -17.73
N TYR A 125 1.09 22.43 -16.95
CA TYR A 125 0.12 23.42 -17.44
C TYR A 125 0.76 24.77 -17.77
N GLU A 126 1.68 25.28 -16.95
CA GLU A 126 2.41 26.52 -17.22
C GLU A 126 3.25 26.44 -18.49
N ILE A 127 3.94 25.32 -18.71
CA ILE A 127 4.72 25.06 -19.93
C ILE A 127 3.79 25.02 -21.15
N PHE A 128 2.64 24.35 -21.02
CA PHE A 128 1.63 24.29 -22.06
C PHE A 128 1.11 25.70 -22.40
N LEU A 129 0.67 26.47 -21.40
CA LEU A 129 0.14 27.82 -21.61
C LEU A 129 1.19 28.77 -22.19
N SER A 130 2.42 28.77 -21.67
CA SER A 130 3.52 29.58 -22.20
C SER A 130 3.82 29.26 -23.67
N THR A 131 3.66 27.99 -24.06
CA THR A 131 3.78 27.57 -25.46
C THR A 131 2.65 28.16 -26.31
N PHE A 132 1.41 28.20 -25.81
CA PHE A 132 0.28 28.86 -26.48
C PHE A 132 0.48 30.38 -26.59
N ASP A 133 0.90 31.05 -25.52
CA ASP A 133 1.16 32.49 -25.53
C ASP A 133 2.26 32.89 -26.52
N PHE A 134 3.22 32.02 -26.79
CA PHE A 134 4.22 32.23 -27.83
C PHE A 134 3.70 31.90 -29.24
N ILE A 135 2.94 30.82 -29.38
CA ILE A 135 2.44 30.33 -30.68
C ILE A 135 1.30 31.19 -31.23
N ILE A 136 0.35 31.62 -30.39
CA ILE A 136 -0.83 32.41 -30.76
C ILE A 136 -0.45 33.72 -31.50
N PRO A 137 0.44 34.59 -30.99
CA PRO A 137 0.82 35.81 -31.71
C PRO A 137 1.59 35.51 -32.99
N TYR A 138 2.40 34.44 -33.02
CA TYR A 138 3.10 34.01 -34.23
C TYR A 138 2.11 33.53 -35.31
N LEU A 139 1.12 32.71 -34.93
CA LEU A 139 0.04 32.26 -35.79
C LEU A 139 -0.82 33.44 -36.25
N LYS A 140 -1.23 34.34 -35.35
CA LYS A 140 -2.02 35.55 -35.70
C LYS A 140 -1.30 36.41 -36.73
N LYS A 141 0.02 36.61 -36.57
CA LYS A 141 0.84 37.36 -37.54
C LYS A 141 0.96 36.62 -38.88
N ARG A 142 1.12 35.30 -38.86
CA ARG A 142 1.23 34.46 -40.06
C ARG A 142 -0.09 34.37 -40.83
N VAL A 143 -1.21 34.21 -40.12
CA VAL A 143 -2.56 34.24 -40.70
C VAL A 143 -2.88 35.61 -41.27
N LYS A 144 -2.58 36.71 -40.55
CA LYS A 144 -2.75 38.07 -41.09
C LYS A 144 -1.91 38.30 -42.35
N TYR A 145 -0.65 37.87 -42.36
CA TYR A 145 0.21 37.94 -43.55
C TYR A 145 -0.36 37.12 -44.72
N LEU A 146 -0.94 35.95 -44.47
CA LEU A 146 -1.56 35.14 -45.52
C LEU A 146 -2.86 35.75 -46.03
N ILE A 147 -3.66 36.40 -45.18
CA ILE A 147 -4.90 37.09 -45.57
C ILE A 147 -4.58 38.37 -46.39
N ASP A 148 -3.60 39.17 -45.97
CA ASP A 148 -3.16 40.39 -46.69
C ASP A 148 -2.51 40.04 -48.05
N ASN A 149 -1.63 39.02 -48.12
CA ASN A 149 -0.97 38.64 -49.38
C ASN A 149 -1.86 37.83 -50.33
N ASN A 150 -2.99 37.29 -49.87
CA ASN A 150 -3.98 36.69 -50.78
C ASN A 150 -4.72 37.77 -51.59
N GLN A 151 -4.58 39.06 -51.21
CA GLN A 151 -5.20 40.15 -51.95
C GLN A 151 -4.30 40.84 -52.96
N ASN A 152 -2.98 40.60 -53.02
CA ASN A 152 -2.08 40.95 -54.14
C ASN A 152 -0.63 40.54 -53.82
N GLU A 153 0.02 39.69 -54.64
CA GLU A 153 1.33 39.92 -55.29
C GLU A 153 2.12 38.65 -55.69
N ILE A 154 2.84 38.80 -56.80
CA ILE A 154 3.72 37.86 -57.51
C ILE A 154 5.01 37.62 -56.69
N ILE A 155 5.45 36.36 -56.60
CA ILE A 155 6.57 35.92 -55.73
C ILE A 155 7.93 36.06 -56.43
N TYR A 156 8.90 36.77 -55.81
CA TYR A 156 10.31 36.76 -56.22
C TYR A 156 11.18 35.82 -55.33
N PRO A 157 12.13 35.06 -55.91
CA PRO A 157 12.64 33.82 -55.33
C PRO A 157 13.74 33.92 -54.25
N ASN A 158 14.10 35.08 -53.68
CA ASN A 158 15.35 35.18 -52.90
C ASN A 158 15.33 35.94 -51.55
N LYS A 159 14.30 35.81 -50.71
CA LYS A 159 14.34 36.32 -49.31
C LYS A 159 13.75 35.36 -48.28
N ILE A 160 14.40 34.23 -48.00
CA ILE A 160 13.99 33.29 -46.94
C ILE A 160 15.17 32.95 -46.02
N HIS A 161 15.79 33.91 -45.33
CA HIS A 161 16.92 33.59 -44.43
C HIS A 161 16.85 34.12 -42.99
N ARG A 162 15.81 34.85 -42.57
CA ARG A 162 15.84 35.51 -41.25
C ARG A 162 15.04 34.86 -40.12
N TYR A 163 14.25 33.81 -40.39
CA TYR A 163 13.35 33.20 -39.38
C TYR A 163 13.88 31.92 -38.70
N LYS A 164 14.92 31.27 -39.23
CA LYS A 164 15.46 30.01 -38.67
C LYS A 164 16.17 30.17 -37.33
N HIS A 165 16.81 31.32 -37.08
CA HIS A 165 17.70 31.47 -35.91
C HIS A 165 16.95 31.57 -34.56
N LYS A 166 15.75 32.16 -34.55
CA LYS A 166 14.97 32.34 -33.30
C LYS A 166 14.30 31.05 -32.82
N TYR A 167 13.91 30.17 -33.74
CA TYR A 167 13.33 28.85 -33.43
C TYR A 167 14.33 27.87 -32.79
N TYR A 168 15.62 28.00 -33.10
CA TYR A 168 16.65 27.09 -32.59
C TYR A 168 16.87 27.23 -31.09
N HIS A 169 16.89 28.48 -30.58
CA HIS A 169 17.06 28.75 -29.15
C HIS A 169 15.87 28.28 -28.31
N ILE A 170 14.66 28.39 -28.86
CA ILE A 170 13.43 28.00 -28.17
C ILE A 170 13.34 26.47 -28.10
N LYS A 171 13.62 25.77 -29.21
CA LYS A 171 13.68 24.29 -29.21
C LYS A 171 14.71 23.77 -28.22
N LYS A 172 15.89 24.42 -28.12
CA LYS A 172 16.96 24.09 -27.18
C LYS A 172 16.56 24.31 -25.72
N PHE A 173 15.88 25.41 -25.39
CA PHE A 173 15.40 25.69 -24.03
C PHE A 173 14.39 24.63 -23.54
N PHE A 174 13.41 24.27 -24.38
CA PHE A 174 12.44 23.23 -24.03
C PHE A 174 13.05 21.82 -23.96
N THR A 175 14.08 21.52 -24.75
CA THR A 175 14.78 20.23 -24.65
C THR A 175 15.61 20.12 -23.37
N ASP A 176 16.26 21.20 -22.92
CA ASP A 176 17.03 21.22 -21.68
C ASP A 176 16.16 21.13 -20.42
N GLN A 177 14.98 21.78 -20.40
CA GLN A 177 14.02 21.67 -19.29
C GLN A 177 13.50 20.23 -19.15
N ARG A 178 13.17 19.57 -20.26
CA ARG A 178 12.70 18.18 -20.29
C ARG A 178 13.77 17.18 -19.86
N LYS A 179 15.05 17.45 -20.15
CA LYS A 179 16.18 16.62 -19.73
C LYS A 179 16.42 16.72 -18.22
N LYS A 180 16.31 17.92 -17.64
CA LYS A 180 16.42 18.15 -16.19
C LYS A 180 15.30 17.48 -15.37
N SER A 181 14.06 17.46 -15.87
CA SER A 181 12.95 16.78 -15.18
C SER A 181 13.12 15.26 -15.15
N LEU A 182 13.68 14.66 -16.22
CA LEU A 182 13.92 13.21 -16.31
C LEU A 182 15.06 12.75 -15.38
N LEU A 183 16.12 13.54 -15.24
CA LEU A 183 17.25 13.25 -14.34
C LEU A 183 16.82 13.24 -12.85
N LYS A 184 16.02 14.21 -12.42
CA LYS A 184 15.46 14.23 -11.05
C LYS A 184 14.51 13.07 -10.73
N THR A 185 13.82 12.55 -11.76
CA THR A 185 12.90 11.40 -11.59
C THR A 185 13.66 10.08 -11.43
N ASN A 186 14.89 9.98 -11.96
CA ASN A 186 15.72 8.79 -11.84
C ASN A 186 16.48 8.75 -10.51
N GLU A 187 16.90 9.88 -9.95
CA GLU A 187 17.55 9.93 -8.62
C GLU A 187 16.60 9.54 -7.48
N GLN A 188 15.31 9.85 -7.60
CA GLN A 188 14.29 9.47 -6.60
C GLN A 188 13.87 7.99 -6.65
N LYS A 189 14.36 7.20 -7.61
CA LYS A 189 14.11 5.75 -7.69
C LYS A 189 15.14 4.91 -6.93
N PHE A 190 16.23 5.52 -6.44
CA PHE A 190 17.35 4.83 -5.77
C PHE A 190 17.42 5.05 -4.25
N ILE A 191 16.38 5.62 -3.63
CA ILE A 191 16.23 5.82 -2.18
C ILE A 191 14.86 5.31 -1.76
#